data_AF-A0A972R313-F1
#
_entry.id   AF-A0A972R313-F1
#
_cell.length_a   1.000
_cell.length_b   1.000
_cell.length_c   1.000
_cell.angle_alpha   90.00
_cell.angle_beta   90.00
_cell.angle_gamma   90.00
#
_symmetry.space_group_name_H-M   'P 1'
#
loop_
_entity.id
_entity.type
_entity.pdbx_description
1 polymer ?
#
loop_
_entity_poly.entity_id
_entity_poly.type
_entity_poly.pdbx_seq_one_letter_code
_entity_poly.pdbx_strand_id
1 'polypeptide(L)'
;MRRKIPIIIMVTGIVFCCLVLSAPVTAQTYVGSQVCMTCHNTTNANLGYNIWEEFMKTGHPYKLNKVSGGPPTYPANTSPGVPNPPAGTQWSDFTYVIGGYGWKARFIKLDGKVYTTTDKAQYNLEDGSWVAYHLGDDKPYNYDCFKCHTTGPESTGSWNQQTAGLGTFKEPGIRCEGCH
;
A
#
# COMPACT_ATOMS: atom_id res chain seq x y z
N MET A 1 27.94 62.41 -55.40
CA MET A 1 27.13 61.23 -55.75
C MET A 1 27.25 60.17 -54.66
N ARG A 2 26.25 60.04 -53.77
CA ARG A 2 26.05 58.85 -52.92
C ARG A 2 24.54 58.71 -52.68
N ARG A 3 23.89 57.87 -53.50
CA ARG A 3 22.49 57.47 -53.33
C ARG A 3 22.41 56.50 -52.16
N LYS A 4 21.60 56.81 -51.14
CA LYS A 4 21.24 55.89 -50.07
C LYS A 4 20.08 55.02 -50.56
N ILE A 5 20.28 53.70 -50.60
CA ILE A 5 19.24 52.70 -50.86
C ILE A 5 18.61 52.35 -49.50
N PRO A 6 17.28 52.42 -49.32
CA PRO A 6 16.65 51.92 -48.12
C PRO A 6 16.50 50.40 -48.22
N ILE A 7 17.00 49.72 -47.19
CA ILE A 7 16.92 48.27 -46.98
C ILE A 7 15.48 47.91 -46.62
N ILE A 8 14.82 47.13 -47.47
CA ILE A 8 13.55 46.47 -47.17
C ILE A 8 13.87 45.25 -46.30
N ILE A 9 13.53 45.32 -45.01
CA ILE A 9 13.63 44.17 -44.10
C ILE A 9 12.38 43.31 -44.32
N MET A 10 12.59 42.22 -45.05
CA MET A 10 11.62 41.16 -45.29
C MET A 10 11.55 40.26 -44.04
N VAL A 11 10.48 40.38 -43.26
CA VAL A 11 10.23 39.53 -42.08
C VAL A 11 9.62 38.21 -42.55
N THR A 12 10.45 37.20 -42.77
CA THR A 12 10.02 35.81 -42.97
C THR A 12 9.73 35.18 -41.62
N GLY A 13 8.45 35.08 -41.26
CA GLY A 13 7.99 34.36 -40.07
C GLY A 13 8.20 32.86 -40.23
N ILE A 14 9.18 32.30 -39.54
CA ILE A 14 9.34 30.86 -39.37
C ILE A 14 8.33 30.42 -38.32
N VAL A 15 7.23 29.80 -38.77
CA VAL A 15 6.30 29.08 -37.90
C VAL A 15 7.01 27.79 -37.47
N PHE A 16 7.67 27.85 -36.31
CA PHE A 16 8.25 26.70 -35.65
C PHE A 16 7.11 25.88 -35.04
N CYS A 17 6.61 24.90 -35.81
CA CYS A 17 5.65 23.91 -35.32
C CYS A 17 6.37 23.01 -34.30
N CYS A 18 6.25 23.34 -33.01
CA CYS A 18 6.64 22.47 -31.92
C CYS A 18 5.77 21.20 -31.92
N LEU A 19 6.20 20.18 -32.66
CA LEU A 19 5.75 18.81 -32.46
C LEU A 19 6.26 18.34 -31.09
N VAL A 20 5.42 18.53 -30.07
CA VAL A 20 5.64 17.96 -28.75
C VAL A 20 5.43 16.45 -28.87
N LEU A 21 6.52 15.69 -28.99
CA LEU A 21 6.50 14.24 -28.84
C LEU A 21 5.95 13.90 -27.45
N SER A 22 4.68 13.51 -27.42
CA SER A 22 4.04 12.98 -26.22
C SER A 22 4.52 11.54 -26.06
N ALA A 23 5.52 11.33 -25.20
CA ALA A 23 5.88 9.97 -24.81
C ALA A 23 4.69 9.35 -24.05
N PRO A 24 4.26 8.12 -24.39
CA PRO A 24 3.23 7.46 -23.62
C PRO A 24 3.74 7.25 -22.18
N VAL A 25 3.05 7.87 -21.23
CA VAL A 25 3.24 7.58 -19.81
C VAL A 25 2.76 6.15 -19.59
N THR A 26 3.70 5.22 -19.44
CA THR A 26 3.37 3.83 -19.13
C THR A 26 2.99 3.78 -17.65
N ALA A 27 1.84 3.20 -17.31
CA ALA A 27 1.46 2.98 -15.94
C ALA A 27 2.53 2.15 -15.22
N GLN A 28 2.87 2.50 -13.97
CA GLN A 28 3.78 1.71 -13.14
C GLN A 28 3.22 0.29 -13.04
N THR A 29 3.94 -0.70 -13.58
CA THR A 29 3.53 -2.10 -13.47
C THR A 29 4.14 -2.68 -12.20
N TYR A 30 3.28 -3.11 -11.28
CA TYR A 30 3.72 -3.81 -10.07
C TYR A 30 3.76 -5.30 -10.34
N VAL A 31 4.94 -5.90 -10.28
CA VAL A 31 5.18 -7.33 -10.54
C VAL A 31 5.00 -8.19 -9.28
N GLY A 32 5.05 -7.57 -8.11
CA GLY A 32 4.92 -8.20 -6.79
C GLY A 32 6.25 -8.65 -6.20
N SER A 33 6.34 -8.59 -4.87
CA SER A 33 7.52 -8.90 -4.07
C SER A 33 8.09 -10.29 -4.28
N GLN A 34 7.25 -11.24 -4.68
CA GLN A 34 7.68 -12.61 -5.00
C GLN A 34 8.69 -12.64 -6.16
N VAL A 35 8.53 -11.75 -7.14
CA VAL A 35 9.49 -11.63 -8.24
C VAL A 35 10.81 -11.09 -7.72
N CYS A 36 10.78 -10.07 -6.86
CA CYS A 36 11.97 -9.51 -6.21
C CYS A 36 12.72 -10.57 -5.40
N MET A 37 12.00 -11.38 -4.61
CA MET A 37 12.54 -12.46 -3.79
C MET A 37 13.40 -13.44 -4.59
N THR A 38 13.04 -13.71 -5.86
CA THR A 38 13.72 -14.71 -6.70
C THR A 38 15.22 -14.40 -6.86
N CYS A 39 15.60 -13.12 -6.88
CA CYS A 39 17.01 -12.70 -6.95
C CYS A 39 17.54 -12.13 -5.63
N HIS A 40 16.67 -11.51 -4.82
CA HIS A 40 17.06 -10.77 -3.62
C HIS A 40 16.94 -11.57 -2.32
N ASN A 41 16.72 -12.88 -2.41
CA ASN A 41 16.75 -13.81 -1.27
C ASN A 41 18.11 -14.54 -1.15
N THR A 42 19.19 -13.77 -1.23
CA THR A 42 20.56 -14.23 -0.99
C THR A 42 21.33 -13.12 -0.29
N THR A 43 22.41 -13.47 0.41
CA THR A 43 23.31 -12.47 1.01
C THR A 43 23.89 -11.58 -0.08
N ASN A 44 23.53 -10.30 -0.04
CA ASN A 44 24.05 -9.32 -0.99
C ASN A 44 25.53 -9.07 -0.70
N ALA A 45 26.40 -9.28 -1.69
CA ALA A 45 27.85 -9.14 -1.52
C ALA A 45 28.29 -7.71 -1.12
N ASN A 46 27.54 -6.68 -1.49
CA ASN A 46 27.84 -5.29 -1.16
C ASN A 46 27.35 -4.89 0.23
N LEU A 47 26.30 -5.55 0.75
CA LEU A 47 25.67 -5.19 2.03
C LEU A 47 26.03 -6.16 3.17
N GLY A 48 26.43 -7.39 2.85
CA GLY A 48 26.77 -8.42 3.82
C GLY A 48 25.57 -9.13 4.47
N TYR A 49 24.34 -8.85 4.05
CA TYR A 49 23.13 -9.52 4.56
C TYR A 49 22.12 -9.83 3.45
N ASN A 50 21.16 -10.73 3.75
CA ASN A 50 20.06 -11.08 2.86
C ASN A 50 18.92 -10.06 3.00
N ILE A 51 18.73 -9.24 1.96
CA ILE A 51 17.75 -8.13 1.97
C ILE A 51 16.33 -8.67 2.19
N TRP A 52 15.96 -9.75 1.52
CA TRP A 52 14.64 -10.35 1.66
C TRP A 52 14.38 -10.84 3.08
N GLU A 53 15.30 -11.62 3.64
CA GLU A 53 15.15 -12.15 5.00
C GLU A 53 15.03 -11.05 6.05
N GLU A 54 15.87 -10.03 5.97
CA GLU A 54 15.83 -8.91 6.92
C GLU A 54 14.57 -8.05 6.73
N PHE A 55 14.17 -7.77 5.48
CA PHE A 55 12.93 -7.04 5.19
C PHE A 55 11.69 -7.76 5.71
N MET A 56 11.64 -9.08 5.53
CA MET A 56 10.54 -9.91 6.03
C MET A 56 10.52 -10.02 7.56
N LYS A 57 11.55 -9.56 8.28
CA LYS A 57 11.55 -9.39 9.74
C LYS A 57 11.20 -7.96 10.18
N THR A 58 10.70 -7.11 9.29
CA THR A 58 10.23 -5.76 9.63
C THR A 58 8.70 -5.71 9.70
N GLY A 59 8.14 -4.61 10.22
CA GLY A 59 6.69 -4.41 10.26
C GLY A 59 6.05 -3.99 8.94
N HIS A 60 6.82 -3.53 7.94
CA HIS A 60 6.30 -3.01 6.67
C HIS A 60 5.46 -4.04 5.88
N PRO A 61 5.94 -5.28 5.64
CA PRO A 61 5.17 -6.29 4.92
C PRO A 61 3.89 -6.71 5.66
N TYR A 62 3.84 -6.44 6.97
CA TYR A 62 2.79 -6.85 7.89
C TYR A 62 1.93 -5.68 8.36
N LYS A 63 1.94 -4.56 7.64
CA LYS A 63 1.02 -3.45 7.90
C LYS A 63 -0.43 -3.81 7.60
N LEU A 64 -0.66 -4.73 6.65
CA LEU A 64 -1.98 -5.26 6.33
C LEU A 64 -1.84 -6.78 6.15
N ASN A 65 -2.52 -7.56 6.99
CA ASN A 65 -2.35 -9.00 7.06
C ASN A 65 -3.65 -9.72 6.75
N LYS A 66 -3.63 -10.59 5.75
CA LYS A 66 -4.82 -11.33 5.34
C LYS A 66 -5.26 -12.28 6.45
N VAL A 67 -6.56 -12.30 6.70
CA VAL A 67 -7.20 -13.26 7.59
C VAL A 67 -7.75 -14.41 6.74
N SER A 68 -7.44 -15.64 7.14
CA SER A 68 -7.80 -16.84 6.38
C SER A 68 -8.30 -17.94 7.31
N GLY A 69 -9.34 -17.63 8.09
CA GLY A 69 -9.96 -18.55 9.06
C GLY A 69 -9.27 -18.61 10.43
N GLY A 70 -8.17 -17.89 10.61
CA GLY A 70 -7.42 -17.82 11.87
C GLY A 70 -6.61 -16.53 11.99
N PRO A 71 -5.86 -16.35 13.10
CA PRO A 71 -5.03 -15.17 13.32
C PRO A 71 -3.94 -15.08 12.23
N PRO A 72 -3.54 -13.87 11.82
CA PRO A 72 -2.39 -13.70 10.96
C PRO A 72 -1.11 -14.28 11.57
N THR A 73 -0.23 -14.81 10.72
CA THR A 73 1.08 -15.30 11.12
C THR A 73 2.16 -14.27 10.85
N TYR A 74 3.13 -14.20 11.77
CA TYR A 74 4.27 -13.31 11.71
C TYR A 74 5.56 -14.13 11.78
N PRO A 75 6.71 -13.58 11.33
CA PRO A 75 8.00 -14.24 11.49
C PRO A 75 8.26 -14.60 12.95
N ALA A 76 8.96 -15.71 13.16
CA ALA A 76 9.31 -16.15 14.49
C ALA A 76 10.12 -15.06 15.22
N ASN A 77 9.82 -14.87 16.51
CA ASN A 77 10.49 -13.92 17.39
C ASN A 77 10.38 -12.44 16.99
N THR A 78 9.41 -12.06 16.14
CA THR A 78 9.22 -10.64 15.78
C THR A 78 7.93 -10.02 16.29
N SER A 79 6.87 -10.81 16.51
CA SER A 79 5.59 -10.33 17.01
C SER A 79 4.89 -11.39 17.85
N PRO A 80 4.26 -11.05 18.99
CA PRO A 80 3.34 -11.94 19.68
C PRO A 80 2.02 -12.15 18.91
N GLY A 81 1.75 -11.28 17.93
CA GLY A 81 0.54 -11.30 17.13
C GLY A 81 -0.71 -10.89 17.91
N VAL A 82 -1.86 -11.21 17.33
CA VAL A 82 -3.18 -10.96 17.91
C VAL A 82 -3.79 -12.30 18.28
N PRO A 83 -4.02 -12.60 19.57
CA PRO A 83 -4.39 -13.94 20.00
C PRO A 83 -5.82 -14.32 19.60
N ASN A 84 -6.74 -13.35 19.59
CA ASN A 84 -8.17 -13.55 19.35
C ASN A 84 -8.75 -12.40 18.52
N PRO A 85 -9.84 -12.63 17.77
CA PRO A 85 -10.60 -11.54 17.16
C PRO A 85 -11.32 -10.71 18.24
N PRO A 86 -11.88 -9.54 17.89
CA PRO A 86 -12.73 -8.76 18.78
C PRO A 86 -13.81 -9.62 19.47
N ALA A 87 -14.15 -9.28 20.71
CA ALA A 87 -15.14 -10.03 21.48
C ALA A 87 -16.48 -10.12 20.75
N GLY A 88 -17.08 -11.33 20.71
CA GLY A 88 -18.35 -11.58 20.02
C GLY A 88 -18.24 -11.70 18.50
N THR A 89 -17.03 -11.79 17.95
CA THR A 89 -16.76 -12.01 16.53
C THR A 89 -15.84 -13.22 16.34
N GLN A 90 -15.77 -13.70 15.11
CA GLN A 90 -14.90 -14.80 14.68
C GLN A 90 -13.88 -14.27 13.66
N TRP A 91 -12.76 -14.97 13.49
CA TRP A 91 -11.78 -14.60 12.45
C TRP A 91 -12.40 -14.57 11.04
N SER A 92 -13.41 -15.41 10.77
CA SER A 92 -14.15 -15.42 9.51
C SER A 92 -14.93 -14.13 9.22
N ASP A 93 -15.16 -13.28 10.21
CA ASP A 93 -15.87 -12.02 10.03
C ASP A 93 -14.97 -10.92 9.44
N PHE A 94 -13.66 -11.19 9.32
CA PHE A 94 -12.66 -10.24 8.89
C PHE A 94 -11.90 -10.73 7.67
N THR A 95 -11.56 -9.80 6.77
CA THR A 95 -10.71 -10.06 5.62
C THR A 95 -9.24 -9.73 5.90
N TYR A 96 -8.98 -8.76 6.78
CA TYR A 96 -7.63 -8.28 7.09
C TYR A 96 -7.52 -7.77 8.53
N VAL A 97 -6.30 -7.87 9.07
CA VAL A 97 -5.84 -7.14 10.26
C VAL A 97 -4.91 -6.01 9.82
N ILE A 98 -5.23 -4.78 10.22
CA ILE A 98 -4.37 -3.60 10.07
C ILE A 98 -3.38 -3.57 11.24
N GLY A 99 -2.09 -3.68 10.95
CA GLY A 99 -1.05 -3.77 11.98
C GLY A 99 -1.02 -5.15 12.63
N GLY A 100 -0.96 -5.22 13.96
CA GLY A 100 -0.78 -6.50 14.68
C GLY A 100 0.65 -7.04 14.69
N TYR A 101 1.60 -6.27 14.15
CA TYR A 101 3.01 -6.62 14.16
C TYR A 101 3.74 -6.07 15.40
N GLY A 102 3.63 -4.76 15.67
CA GLY A 102 4.44 -4.13 16.74
C GLY A 102 3.66 -3.37 17.81
N TRP A 103 2.50 -2.77 17.48
CA TRP A 103 1.85 -1.83 18.41
C TRP A 103 0.35 -2.06 18.58
N LYS A 104 -0.41 -1.93 17.48
CA LYS A 104 -1.88 -1.97 17.52
C LYS A 104 -2.41 -2.82 16.39
N ALA A 105 -3.51 -3.52 16.63
CA ALA A 105 -4.27 -4.24 15.63
C ALA A 105 -5.70 -3.69 15.53
N ARG A 106 -6.17 -3.47 14.30
CA ARG A 106 -7.57 -3.22 13.97
C ARG A 106 -8.01 -4.19 12.88
N PHE A 107 -9.30 -4.31 12.65
CA PHE A 107 -9.86 -5.37 11.81
C PHE A 107 -10.70 -4.77 10.69
N ILE A 108 -10.66 -5.38 9.52
CA ILE A 108 -11.47 -4.99 8.37
C ILE A 108 -12.47 -6.11 8.12
N LYS A 109 -13.75 -5.77 8.20
CA LYS A 109 -14.86 -6.68 7.93
C LYS A 109 -14.89 -7.07 6.45
N LEU A 110 -15.63 -8.12 6.12
CA LEU A 110 -15.75 -8.62 4.75
C LEU A 110 -16.26 -7.56 3.75
N ASP A 111 -17.13 -6.65 4.21
CA ASP A 111 -17.66 -5.50 3.45
C ASP A 111 -16.64 -4.37 3.21
N GLY A 112 -15.38 -4.53 3.63
CA GLY A 112 -14.30 -3.56 3.46
C GLY A 112 -14.33 -2.41 4.47
N LYS A 113 -15.21 -2.44 5.48
CA LYS A 113 -15.23 -1.42 6.53
C LYS A 113 -14.35 -1.81 7.71
N VAL A 114 -13.73 -0.82 8.34
CA VAL A 114 -13.00 -1.03 9.59
C VAL A 114 -14.01 -1.36 10.69
N TYR A 115 -13.69 -2.36 11.51
CA TYR A 115 -14.51 -2.74 12.66
C TYR A 115 -14.39 -1.67 13.75
N THR A 116 -15.54 -1.07 14.06
CA THR A 116 -15.69 0.05 15.00
C THR A 116 -16.90 -0.14 15.92
N THR A 117 -17.49 -1.35 15.95
CA THR A 117 -18.83 -1.58 16.50
C THR A 117 -18.87 -1.62 18.04
N THR A 118 -17.76 -1.93 18.70
CA THR A 118 -17.69 -2.09 20.16
C THR A 118 -16.54 -1.29 20.76
N ASP A 119 -16.55 -1.16 22.08
CA ASP A 119 -15.45 -0.62 22.88
C ASP A 119 -14.21 -1.54 22.91
N LYS A 120 -14.21 -2.64 22.17
CA LYS A 120 -13.13 -3.61 22.03
C LYS A 120 -12.75 -3.81 20.55
N ALA A 121 -12.63 -2.71 19.81
CA ALA A 121 -12.36 -2.71 18.37
C ALA A 121 -10.87 -2.68 18.00
N GLN A 122 -10.00 -2.30 18.92
CA GLN A 122 -8.55 -2.30 18.73
C GLN A 122 -7.86 -3.09 19.84
N TYR A 123 -6.91 -3.93 19.45
CA TYR A 123 -6.02 -4.63 20.38
C TYR A 123 -4.67 -3.91 20.47
N ASN A 124 -4.18 -3.68 21.68
CA ASN A 124 -2.86 -3.13 21.96
C ASN A 124 -1.90 -4.28 22.30
N LEU A 125 -0.82 -4.42 21.52
CA LEU A 125 0.10 -5.56 21.64
C LEU A 125 1.00 -5.46 22.87
N GLU A 126 1.25 -4.24 23.35
CA GLU A 126 2.14 -3.96 24.48
C GLU A 126 1.60 -4.52 25.79
N ASP A 127 0.30 -4.36 26.05
CA ASP A 127 -0.34 -4.72 27.32
C ASP A 127 -1.48 -5.74 27.18
N GLY A 128 -1.81 -6.15 25.94
CA GLY A 128 -2.91 -7.06 25.64
C GLY A 128 -4.31 -6.46 25.84
N SER A 129 -4.41 -5.14 26.00
CA SER A 129 -5.69 -4.47 26.23
C SER A 129 -6.51 -4.33 24.96
N TRP A 130 -7.84 -4.33 25.14
CA TRP A 130 -8.80 -4.00 24.11
C TRP A 130 -9.40 -2.63 24.40
N VAL A 131 -9.46 -1.78 23.38
CA VAL A 131 -10.00 -0.41 23.49
C VAL A 131 -10.89 -0.07 22.31
N ALA A 132 -11.71 0.96 22.51
CA ALA A 132 -12.53 1.52 21.46
C ALA A 132 -11.65 2.10 20.35
N TYR A 133 -12.11 2.00 19.11
CA TYR A 133 -11.49 2.66 17.96
C TYR A 133 -12.61 3.21 17.09
N HIS A 134 -12.72 4.54 16.99
CA HIS A 134 -13.74 5.19 16.17
C HIS A 134 -15.15 4.64 16.42
N LEU A 135 -15.53 4.43 17.68
CA LEU A 135 -16.74 3.69 18.06
C LEU A 135 -17.99 4.22 17.35
N GLY A 136 -18.63 3.37 16.56
CA GLY A 136 -19.85 3.68 15.80
C GLY A 136 -19.61 4.32 14.42
N ASP A 137 -18.37 4.69 14.07
CA ASP A 137 -18.08 5.31 12.78
C ASP A 137 -18.21 4.28 11.63
N ASP A 138 -18.84 4.70 10.54
CA ASP A 138 -18.89 3.92 9.30
C ASP A 138 -17.65 4.22 8.43
N LYS A 139 -16.54 3.54 8.73
CA LYS A 139 -15.24 3.85 8.13
C LYS A 139 -14.85 2.85 7.03
N PRO A 140 -14.97 3.21 5.74
CA PRO A 140 -14.48 2.35 4.67
C PRO A 140 -12.95 2.28 4.70
N TYR A 141 -12.39 1.08 4.53
CA TYR A 141 -10.98 0.91 4.23
C TYR A 141 -10.85 1.06 2.70
N ASN A 142 -10.40 2.23 2.24
CA ASN A 142 -10.37 2.61 0.82
C ASN A 142 -9.00 3.20 0.43
N TYR A 143 -8.89 3.76 -0.78
CA TYR A 143 -7.66 4.37 -1.30
C TYR A 143 -6.91 5.30 -0.32
N ASP A 144 -7.64 6.07 0.51
CA ASP A 144 -7.02 6.94 1.52
C ASP A 144 -6.21 6.18 2.58
N CYS A 145 -6.55 4.92 2.81
CA CYS A 145 -5.75 4.01 3.61
C CYS A 145 -4.67 3.31 2.79
N PHE A 146 -4.96 2.95 1.53
CA PHE A 146 -4.07 2.12 0.70
C PHE A 146 -2.77 2.82 0.40
N LYS A 147 -2.85 4.13 0.13
CA LYS A 147 -1.68 4.99 -0.16
C LYS A 147 -0.56 4.92 0.87
N CYS A 148 -0.86 4.48 2.09
CA CYS A 148 0.15 4.30 3.15
C CYS A 148 0.28 2.87 3.68
N HIS A 149 -0.69 1.98 3.43
CA HIS A 149 -0.76 0.67 4.11
C HIS A 149 -0.59 -0.53 3.17
N THR A 150 -0.43 -0.27 1.86
CA THR A 150 -0.40 -1.29 0.81
C THR A 150 0.64 -0.90 -0.25
N THR A 151 0.86 -1.76 -1.23
CA THR A 151 1.74 -1.49 -2.37
C THR A 151 0.97 -1.56 -3.67
N GLY A 152 1.27 -0.62 -4.57
CA GLY A 152 0.50 -0.38 -5.79
C GLY A 152 -0.96 -0.02 -5.54
N PRO A 153 -1.26 1.02 -4.73
CA PRO A 153 -2.62 1.43 -4.46
C PRO A 153 -3.25 2.11 -5.68
N GLU A 154 -4.49 1.76 -5.98
CA GLU A 154 -5.31 2.40 -7.01
C GLU A 154 -6.65 2.87 -6.44
N SER A 155 -7.09 4.05 -6.85
CA SER A 155 -8.33 4.66 -6.35
C SER A 155 -9.60 4.05 -6.94
N THR A 156 -9.47 3.30 -8.03
CA THR A 156 -10.57 2.64 -8.73
C THR A 156 -10.49 1.12 -8.57
N GLY A 157 -11.60 0.45 -8.89
CA GLY A 157 -11.69 -1.00 -8.82
C GLY A 157 -12.19 -1.52 -7.46
N SER A 158 -11.83 -2.77 -7.18
CA SER A 158 -12.24 -3.49 -5.97
C SER A 158 -11.21 -4.56 -5.64
N TRP A 159 -10.81 -4.65 -4.37
CA TRP A 159 -9.87 -5.70 -3.90
C TRP A 159 -10.56 -7.03 -3.53
N ASN A 160 -11.91 -7.09 -3.54
CA ASN A 160 -12.74 -8.23 -3.19
C ASN A 160 -14.17 -8.03 -3.76
N GLN A 161 -15.07 -8.99 -3.60
CA GLN A 161 -16.41 -8.94 -4.22
C GLN A 161 -17.37 -7.90 -3.60
N GLN A 162 -17.17 -7.51 -2.34
CA GLN A 162 -18.08 -6.68 -1.55
C GLN A 162 -17.65 -5.22 -1.45
N THR A 163 -16.58 -4.82 -2.14
CA THR A 163 -15.88 -3.55 -1.91
C THR A 163 -15.75 -2.73 -3.17
N ALA A 164 -16.74 -2.88 -4.07
CA ALA A 164 -16.80 -2.14 -5.31
C ALA A 164 -16.70 -0.63 -5.02
N GLY A 165 -15.77 0.05 -5.69
CA GLY A 165 -15.57 1.49 -5.55
C GLY A 165 -14.71 1.92 -4.35
N LEU A 166 -14.17 0.99 -3.57
CA LEU A 166 -13.21 1.32 -2.50
C LEU A 166 -11.77 1.44 -3.01
N GLY A 167 -11.51 1.07 -4.26
CA GLY A 167 -10.19 0.98 -4.86
C GLY A 167 -9.60 -0.43 -4.78
N THR A 168 -8.33 -0.56 -5.15
CA THR A 168 -7.59 -1.82 -5.05
C THR A 168 -6.12 -1.58 -4.72
N PHE A 169 -5.36 -2.66 -4.54
CA PHE A 169 -3.91 -2.63 -4.41
C PHE A 169 -3.28 -3.87 -5.05
N LYS A 170 -1.98 -3.82 -5.35
CA LYS A 170 -1.24 -4.99 -5.83
C LYS A 170 -0.92 -5.97 -4.71
N GLU A 171 -0.37 -5.48 -3.60
CA GLU A 171 0.02 -6.31 -2.46
C GLU A 171 -0.41 -5.71 -1.11
N PRO A 172 -0.83 -6.54 -0.15
CA PRO A 172 -1.10 -6.08 1.20
C PRO A 172 0.22 -5.79 1.94
N GLY A 173 0.25 -4.67 2.67
CA GLY A 173 1.44 -4.18 3.36
C GLY A 173 2.32 -3.31 2.47
N ILE A 174 3.30 -2.65 3.08
CA ILE A 174 4.34 -1.92 2.37
C ILE A 174 5.37 -2.97 1.96
N ARG A 175 5.50 -3.19 0.66
CA ARG A 175 6.24 -4.26 0.02
C ARG A 175 7.41 -3.69 -0.77
N CYS A 176 8.18 -4.53 -1.46
CA CYS A 176 9.42 -4.11 -2.14
C CYS A 176 9.19 -2.90 -3.07
N GLU A 177 8.14 -2.98 -3.89
CA GLU A 177 7.75 -1.94 -4.85
C GLU A 177 7.00 -0.75 -4.21
N GLY A 178 6.88 -0.73 -2.88
CA GLY A 178 6.43 0.43 -2.13
C GLY A 178 7.52 1.50 -2.00
N CYS A 179 8.78 1.15 -2.30
CA CYS A 179 9.93 2.05 -2.20
C CYS A 179 10.86 2.02 -3.43
N HIS A 180 10.83 0.97 -4.24
CA HIS A 180 11.69 0.73 -5.40
C HIS A 180 10.87 0.63 -6.69
#